data_AF-A0A413HIB8-F1
#
_entry.id   AF-A0A413HIB8-F1
#
_cell.length_a   1.000
_cell.length_b   1.000
_cell.length_c   1.000
_cell.angle_alpha   90.00
_cell.angle_beta   90.00
_cell.angle_gamma   90.00
#
_symmetry.space_group_name_H-M   'P 1'
#
loop_
_entity.id
_entity.type
_entity.pdbx_description
1 polymer ?
#
loop_
_entity_poly.entity_id
_entity_poly.type
_entity_poly.pdbx_seq_one_letter_code
_entity_poly.pdbx_strand_id
1 'polypeptide(L)'
;MPPHRTCKELIHRLSEQQTRDYSKYLQLSYDYEKEDPGILADAINEELTKHPEYYLYILTENNIREFEKISGFVENKKYTADYDTIMKGIVLGLLHVQVPPKTEAAYVFPAIDFKERFALITSLDRKRYRKEIDDITGKIMKLLLTYILLELKDFHEIFENVWNMNLSERDFLRYVYWYGSFGKQFQTLRRSDTGKSYAALINVDNERIIEGLEKFATDLPYKKFSQKEVLSVSTNIADLGQCWQILAQELDETLDMSQDDVSDMIELIFNETVSGCSADEIFDTILLHEEQAGKTVLLYDRMNIWQVVLEGIMTLGLPMLHGYSRMEYEKITGKNAFETDVFAADIEREEITQDTSLKDMPVKIQEEIYRAFYENRESDRPKALERIRKGLSVENAELDCLTALSYMGTGKYNKANTMFAAIADRTEDESVEALIDMVGEQVAGISDYYMNRVEEWDPFAGIEMDMPYQREGKKIGRNDPCPCGSGKKYKKCCGK
;
A
#
# COMPACT_ATOMS: atom_id res chain seq x y z
N MET A 1 -32.81 31.83 -23.74
CA MET A 1 -33.64 31.61 -22.54
C MET A 1 -32.94 32.29 -21.38
N PRO A 2 -33.62 33.16 -20.61
CA PRO A 2 -33.00 33.79 -19.45
C PRO A 2 -32.92 32.83 -18.26
N PRO A 3 -32.04 33.11 -17.28
CA PRO A 3 -32.14 32.48 -15.97
C PRO A 3 -33.49 32.80 -15.32
N HIS A 4 -34.10 31.83 -14.66
CA HIS A 4 -35.44 31.99 -14.09
C HIS A 4 -35.61 31.33 -12.71
N ARG A 5 -34.50 30.95 -12.04
CA ARG A 5 -34.52 30.40 -10.67
C ARG A 5 -33.44 31.04 -9.80
N THR A 6 -33.78 31.30 -8.55
CA THR A 6 -32.87 31.75 -7.50
C THR A 6 -32.05 30.57 -6.94
N CYS A 7 -30.98 30.87 -6.21
CA CYS A 7 -30.16 29.85 -5.53
C CYS A 7 -31.01 29.02 -4.57
N LYS A 8 -31.93 29.67 -3.84
CA LYS A 8 -32.89 29.01 -2.97
C LYS A 8 -33.74 28.00 -3.74
N GLU A 9 -34.35 28.41 -4.85
CA GLU A 9 -35.17 27.51 -5.68
C GLU A 9 -34.36 26.39 -6.34
N LEU A 10 -33.04 26.56 -6.52
CA LEU A 10 -32.16 25.50 -7.00
C LEU A 10 -31.85 24.49 -5.91
N ILE A 11 -31.60 24.93 -4.68
CA ILE A 11 -31.40 24.05 -3.51
C ILE A 11 -32.67 23.21 -3.25
N HIS A 12 -33.86 23.81 -3.38
CA HIS A 12 -35.15 23.09 -3.28
C HIS A 12 -35.39 22.03 -4.37
N ARG A 13 -34.54 21.95 -5.39
CA ARG A 13 -34.60 20.93 -6.44
C ARG A 13 -33.61 19.79 -6.25
N LEU A 14 -32.77 19.87 -5.21
CA LEU A 14 -31.96 18.72 -4.81
C LEU A 14 -32.87 17.53 -4.55
N SER A 15 -32.38 16.32 -4.86
CA SER A 15 -33.09 15.12 -4.43
C SER A 15 -33.16 15.07 -2.90
N GLU A 16 -34.05 14.23 -2.37
CA GLU A 16 -34.12 14.01 -0.92
C GLU A 16 -32.76 13.61 -0.36
N GLN A 17 -32.09 12.64 -1.00
CA GLN A 17 -30.75 12.19 -0.59
C GLN A 17 -29.74 13.34 -0.60
N GLN A 18 -29.69 14.14 -1.67
CA GLN A 18 -28.79 15.29 -1.77
C GLN A 18 -29.05 16.32 -0.67
N THR A 19 -30.32 16.58 -0.35
CA THR A 19 -30.72 17.52 0.70
C THR A 19 -30.27 17.02 2.09
N ARG A 20 -30.45 15.73 2.37
CA ARG A 20 -29.99 15.11 3.62
C ARG A 20 -28.46 15.11 3.71
N ASP A 21 -27.77 14.78 2.62
CA ASP A 21 -26.31 14.82 2.56
C ASP A 21 -25.76 16.23 2.79
N TYR A 22 -26.34 17.26 2.16
CA TYR A 22 -25.96 18.65 2.41
C TYR A 22 -26.13 19.05 3.87
N SER A 23 -27.26 18.66 4.46
CA SER A 23 -27.57 18.96 5.87
C SER A 23 -26.57 18.31 6.81
N LYS A 24 -26.23 17.04 6.55
CA LYS A 24 -25.17 16.30 7.23
C LYS A 24 -23.83 16.99 7.03
N TYR A 25 -23.45 17.34 5.82
CA TYR A 25 -22.12 17.87 5.53
C TYR A 25 -21.93 19.24 6.18
N LEU A 26 -22.92 20.12 6.09
CA LEU A 26 -22.92 21.43 6.76
C LEU A 26 -22.96 21.32 8.30
N GLN A 27 -23.26 20.13 8.82
CA GLN A 27 -23.49 19.87 10.23
C GLN A 27 -24.59 20.79 10.75
N LEU A 28 -25.73 20.83 10.06
CA LEU A 28 -26.90 21.58 10.51
C LEU A 28 -27.43 21.00 11.84
N SER A 29 -28.04 21.85 12.67
CA SER A 29 -28.57 21.44 13.98
C SER A 29 -29.85 20.58 13.91
N TYR A 30 -30.34 20.29 12.71
CA TYR A 30 -31.57 19.54 12.46
C TYR A 30 -31.29 18.03 12.38
N ASP A 31 -32.26 17.20 12.79
CA ASP A 31 -32.22 15.76 12.54
C ASP A 31 -32.53 15.50 11.06
N TYR A 32 -31.48 15.57 10.23
CA TYR A 32 -31.58 15.47 8.78
C TYR A 32 -32.12 14.12 8.29
N GLU A 33 -32.29 13.10 9.14
CA GLU A 33 -32.92 11.83 8.75
C GLU A 33 -34.45 11.89 8.84
N LYS A 34 -34.99 12.72 9.74
CA LYS A 34 -36.43 12.76 10.03
C LYS A 34 -37.11 14.00 9.51
N GLU A 35 -36.37 15.10 9.37
CA GLU A 35 -36.93 16.37 8.95
C GLU A 35 -37.40 16.39 7.49
N ASP A 36 -38.36 17.26 7.23
CA ASP A 36 -38.90 17.51 5.89
C ASP A 36 -37.81 18.09 4.96
N PRO A 37 -37.64 17.55 3.73
CA PRO A 37 -36.62 18.04 2.81
C PRO A 37 -36.76 19.53 2.45
N GLY A 38 -37.96 20.10 2.44
CA GLY A 38 -38.16 21.53 2.20
C GLY A 38 -37.62 22.40 3.33
N ILE A 39 -37.82 21.97 4.59
CA ILE A 39 -37.24 22.64 5.77
C ILE A 39 -35.72 22.55 5.73
N LEU A 40 -35.17 21.38 5.41
CA LEU A 40 -33.73 21.20 5.27
C LEU A 40 -33.15 22.05 4.14
N ALA A 41 -33.83 22.13 2.98
CA ALA A 41 -33.42 22.98 1.86
C ALA A 41 -33.41 24.47 2.24
N ASP A 42 -34.39 24.93 3.01
CA ASP A 42 -34.39 26.29 3.58
C ASP A 42 -33.20 26.51 4.51
N ALA A 43 -32.95 25.58 5.44
CA ALA A 43 -31.83 25.66 6.37
C ALA A 43 -30.46 25.64 5.67
N ILE A 44 -30.29 24.81 4.63
CA ILE A 44 -29.07 24.80 3.79
C ILE A 44 -28.85 26.17 3.15
N ASN A 45 -29.91 26.73 2.54
CA ASN A 45 -29.83 28.03 1.90
C ASN A 45 -29.48 29.15 2.90
N GLU A 46 -30.10 29.14 4.09
CA GLU A 46 -29.80 30.08 5.16
C GLU A 46 -28.37 29.96 5.66
N GLU A 47 -27.89 28.73 5.92
CA GLU A 47 -26.54 28.47 6.41
C GLU A 47 -25.49 28.95 5.42
N LEU A 48 -25.63 28.64 4.13
CA LEU A 48 -24.72 29.11 3.07
C LEU A 48 -24.79 30.63 2.84
N THR A 49 -25.92 31.27 3.15
CA THR A 49 -26.03 32.73 3.12
C THR A 49 -25.27 33.37 4.27
N LYS A 50 -25.39 32.79 5.46
CA LYS A 50 -24.80 33.28 6.70
C LYS A 50 -23.30 33.00 6.78
N HIS A 51 -22.87 31.87 6.23
CA HIS A 51 -21.50 31.35 6.25
C HIS A 51 -20.98 31.14 4.81
N PRO A 52 -20.80 32.21 4.02
CA PRO A 52 -20.33 32.10 2.64
C PRO A 52 -18.90 31.52 2.52
N GLU A 53 -18.13 31.49 3.62
CA GLU A 53 -16.84 30.82 3.69
C GLU A 53 -16.92 29.31 3.44
N TYR A 54 -18.08 28.67 3.66
CA TYR A 54 -18.25 27.23 3.41
C TYR A 54 -18.12 26.87 1.93
N TYR A 55 -18.43 27.79 1.01
CA TYR A 55 -18.16 27.59 -0.41
C TYR A 55 -16.66 27.37 -0.70
N LEU A 56 -15.75 27.96 0.10
CA LEU A 56 -14.30 27.87 -0.10
C LEU A 56 -13.71 26.50 0.27
N TYR A 57 -14.48 25.64 0.95
CA TYR A 57 -14.06 24.26 1.25
C TYR A 57 -14.00 23.41 -0.03
N ILE A 58 -14.79 23.79 -1.05
CA ILE A 58 -14.94 23.04 -2.31
C ILE A 58 -14.43 23.84 -3.50
N LEU A 59 -14.70 25.14 -3.53
CA LEU A 59 -14.33 26.01 -4.64
C LEU A 59 -12.83 26.31 -4.60
N THR A 60 -12.15 25.99 -5.68
CA THR A 60 -10.76 26.39 -5.93
C THR A 60 -10.71 27.84 -6.44
N GLU A 61 -9.52 28.45 -6.38
CA GLU A 61 -9.30 29.76 -7.01
C GLU A 61 -9.60 29.75 -8.51
N ASN A 62 -9.40 28.62 -9.19
CA ASN A 62 -9.79 28.49 -10.60
C ASN A 62 -11.32 28.57 -10.75
N ASN A 63 -12.08 27.80 -9.96
CA ASN A 63 -13.54 27.83 -10.02
C ASN A 63 -14.08 29.26 -9.77
N ILE A 64 -13.52 29.98 -8.79
CA ILE A 64 -13.90 31.36 -8.48
C ILE A 64 -13.60 32.30 -9.66
N ARG A 65 -12.41 32.23 -10.26
CA ARG A 65 -12.05 33.04 -11.45
C ARG A 65 -12.99 32.77 -12.63
N GLU A 66 -13.44 31.54 -12.80
CA GLU A 66 -14.41 31.21 -13.85
C GLU A 66 -15.81 31.75 -13.56
N PHE A 67 -16.24 31.69 -12.30
CA PHE A 67 -17.48 32.31 -11.83
C PHE A 67 -17.46 33.85 -11.95
N GLU A 68 -16.31 34.50 -11.76
CA GLU A 68 -16.15 35.94 -11.99
C GLU A 68 -16.51 36.32 -13.44
N LYS A 69 -16.17 35.49 -14.43
CA LYS A 69 -16.48 35.73 -15.86
C LYS A 69 -17.99 35.80 -16.13
N ILE A 70 -18.80 35.04 -15.39
CA ILE A 70 -20.25 34.95 -15.56
C ILE A 70 -21.06 35.82 -14.57
N SER A 71 -20.39 36.44 -13.59
CA SER A 71 -21.02 37.34 -12.60
C SER A 71 -21.73 38.56 -13.22
N GLY A 72 -21.28 38.97 -14.40
CA GLY A 72 -21.91 40.00 -15.23
C GLY A 72 -22.69 39.43 -16.40
N PHE A 73 -23.39 38.30 -16.21
CA PHE A 73 -24.14 37.56 -17.24
C PHE A 73 -24.76 38.48 -18.30
N VAL A 74 -24.39 38.24 -19.55
CA VAL A 74 -24.93 38.96 -20.72
C VAL A 74 -25.76 37.97 -21.53
N GLU A 75 -27.01 38.32 -21.78
CA GLU A 75 -27.89 37.50 -22.61
C GLU A 75 -27.28 37.28 -24.00
N ASN A 76 -27.42 36.06 -24.53
CA ASN A 76 -26.86 35.62 -25.81
C ASN A 76 -25.33 35.60 -25.92
N LYS A 77 -24.58 35.81 -24.82
CA LYS A 77 -23.14 35.56 -24.77
C LYS A 77 -22.85 34.14 -24.29
N LYS A 78 -21.99 33.42 -25.02
CA LYS A 78 -21.49 32.11 -24.59
C LYS A 78 -20.27 32.30 -23.68
N TYR A 79 -20.20 31.47 -22.66
CA TYR A 79 -19.07 31.41 -21.72
C TYR A 79 -18.54 29.99 -21.73
N THR A 80 -17.24 29.86 -21.44
CA THR A 80 -16.56 28.57 -21.30
C THR A 80 -16.04 28.46 -19.87
N ALA A 81 -16.26 27.30 -19.27
CA ALA A 81 -15.75 26.90 -17.97
C ALA A 81 -15.38 25.43 -18.04
N ASP A 82 -14.45 24.99 -17.21
CA ASP A 82 -14.13 23.58 -17.10
C ASP A 82 -15.31 22.78 -16.48
N TYR A 83 -15.29 21.46 -16.69
CA TYR A 83 -16.37 20.59 -16.23
C TYR A 83 -16.53 20.61 -14.70
N ASP A 84 -15.42 20.67 -13.95
CA ASP A 84 -15.44 20.72 -12.47
C ASP A 84 -16.13 22.00 -11.97
N THR A 85 -15.80 23.15 -12.54
CA THR A 85 -16.44 24.44 -12.24
C THR A 85 -17.95 24.39 -12.50
N ILE A 86 -18.37 23.86 -13.65
CA ILE A 86 -19.80 23.75 -14.00
C ILE A 86 -20.53 22.84 -13.01
N MET A 87 -19.96 21.66 -12.73
CA MET A 87 -20.57 20.70 -11.82
C MET A 87 -20.69 21.25 -10.41
N LYS A 88 -19.62 21.83 -9.86
CA LYS A 88 -19.67 22.49 -8.54
C LYS A 88 -20.70 23.61 -8.51
N GLY A 89 -20.77 24.42 -9.56
CA GLY A 89 -21.75 25.49 -9.65
C GLY A 89 -23.19 24.98 -9.62
N ILE A 90 -23.49 23.89 -10.33
CA ILE A 90 -24.83 23.28 -10.31
C ILE A 90 -25.15 22.71 -8.93
N VAL A 91 -24.25 21.89 -8.39
CA VAL A 91 -24.48 21.15 -7.14
C VAL A 91 -24.60 22.13 -5.97
N LEU A 92 -23.81 23.21 -5.94
CA LEU A 92 -23.88 24.27 -4.93
C LEU A 92 -25.07 25.25 -5.10
N GLY A 93 -25.95 25.00 -6.07
CA GLY A 93 -27.13 25.83 -6.32
C GLY A 93 -26.81 27.20 -6.91
N LEU A 94 -25.64 27.38 -7.52
CA LEU A 94 -25.20 28.62 -8.16
C LEU A 94 -25.56 28.66 -9.66
N LEU A 95 -25.64 27.49 -10.30
CA LEU A 95 -25.94 27.34 -11.71
C LEU A 95 -27.20 26.49 -11.92
N HIS A 96 -27.93 26.81 -12.98
CA HIS A 96 -29.19 26.22 -13.36
C HIS A 96 -29.08 25.58 -14.75
N VAL A 97 -29.35 24.27 -14.83
CA VAL A 97 -29.45 23.55 -16.12
C VAL A 97 -30.88 23.66 -16.68
N GLN A 98 -30.98 24.08 -17.93
CA GLN A 98 -32.22 24.16 -18.70
C GLN A 98 -32.09 23.33 -19.97
N VAL A 99 -33.06 22.46 -20.24
CA VAL A 99 -33.17 21.69 -21.49
C VAL A 99 -34.39 22.20 -22.24
N PRO A 100 -34.23 22.98 -23.33
CA PRO A 100 -35.34 23.49 -24.10
C PRO A 100 -36.16 22.34 -24.70
N PRO A 101 -37.51 22.45 -24.74
CA PRO A 101 -38.36 21.45 -25.34
C PRO A 101 -37.93 21.16 -26.78
N LYS A 102 -37.93 19.88 -27.17
CA LYS A 102 -37.60 19.42 -28.53
C LYS A 102 -36.15 19.69 -28.97
N THR A 103 -35.24 19.86 -28.01
CA THR A 103 -33.79 19.93 -28.28
C THR A 103 -33.06 18.86 -27.48
N GLU A 104 -31.96 18.37 -28.02
CA GLU A 104 -31.02 17.48 -27.30
C GLU A 104 -29.94 18.27 -26.53
N ALA A 105 -29.99 19.59 -26.60
CA ALA A 105 -29.00 20.47 -25.98
C ALA A 105 -29.44 20.89 -24.57
N ALA A 106 -28.51 20.79 -23.61
CA ALA A 106 -28.64 21.40 -22.30
C ALA A 106 -27.88 22.73 -22.26
N TYR A 107 -28.47 23.74 -21.59
CA TYR A 107 -27.87 25.05 -21.39
C TYR A 107 -27.73 25.33 -19.90
N VAL A 108 -26.60 25.89 -19.50
CA VAL A 108 -26.31 26.23 -18.11
C VAL A 108 -26.36 27.75 -17.96
N PHE A 109 -27.10 28.21 -16.97
CA PHE A 109 -27.29 29.62 -16.65
C PHE A 109 -26.93 29.90 -15.19
N PRO A 110 -26.42 31.08 -14.84
CA PRO A 110 -26.32 31.47 -13.43
C PRO A 110 -27.72 31.56 -12.81
N ALA A 111 -27.83 31.33 -11.50
CA ALA A 111 -29.05 31.66 -10.74
C ALA A 111 -29.42 33.15 -10.90
N ILE A 112 -30.70 33.50 -10.72
CA ILE A 112 -31.18 34.90 -10.81
C ILE A 112 -30.37 35.81 -9.88
N ASP A 113 -30.17 35.34 -8.65
CA ASP A 113 -29.46 36.00 -7.55
C ASP A 113 -27.98 35.57 -7.45
N PHE A 114 -27.42 35.00 -8.54
CA PHE A 114 -26.03 34.54 -8.56
C PHE A 114 -25.06 35.67 -8.23
N LYS A 115 -25.29 36.87 -8.76
CA LYS A 115 -24.38 38.01 -8.56
C LYS A 115 -24.35 38.41 -7.08
N GLU A 116 -25.51 38.47 -6.43
CA GLU A 116 -25.68 38.77 -5.01
C GLU A 116 -25.01 37.69 -4.17
N ARG A 117 -25.28 36.41 -4.46
CA ARG A 117 -24.66 35.27 -3.77
C ARG A 117 -23.14 35.26 -3.92
N PHE A 118 -22.65 35.45 -5.14
CA PHE A 118 -21.24 35.43 -5.46
C PHE A 118 -20.48 36.64 -4.89
N ALA A 119 -21.15 37.78 -4.71
CA ALA A 119 -20.60 38.92 -4.00
C ALA A 119 -20.26 38.58 -2.54
N LEU A 120 -21.06 37.74 -1.86
CA LEU A 120 -20.75 37.27 -0.51
C LEU A 120 -19.41 36.51 -0.49
N ILE A 121 -19.20 35.60 -1.44
CA ILE A 121 -17.99 34.79 -1.56
C ILE A 121 -16.77 35.66 -1.89
N THR A 122 -16.91 36.57 -2.85
CA THR A 122 -15.81 37.44 -3.31
C THR A 122 -15.46 38.56 -2.32
N SER A 123 -16.35 38.88 -1.38
CA SER A 123 -16.09 39.84 -0.30
C SER A 123 -15.22 39.28 0.84
N LEU A 124 -15.03 37.96 0.90
CA LEU A 124 -14.24 37.30 1.94
C LEU A 124 -12.75 37.60 1.80
N ASP A 125 -12.02 37.56 2.92
CA ASP A 125 -10.56 37.43 2.92
C ASP A 125 -10.18 36.00 2.49
N ARG A 126 -10.29 35.74 1.18
CA ARG A 126 -10.08 34.41 0.60
C ARG A 126 -8.70 33.86 0.92
N LYS A 127 -7.67 34.73 0.99
CA LYS A 127 -6.31 34.31 1.31
C LYS A 127 -6.19 33.78 2.74
N ARG A 128 -6.83 34.45 3.71
CA ARG A 128 -6.89 33.97 5.09
C ARG A 128 -7.62 32.63 5.18
N TYR A 129 -8.85 32.55 4.67
CA TYR A 129 -9.65 31.32 4.75
C TYR A 129 -8.99 30.15 4.03
N ARG A 130 -8.39 30.38 2.86
CA ARG A 130 -7.68 29.32 2.13
C ARG A 130 -6.52 28.77 2.95
N LYS A 131 -5.72 29.64 3.56
CA LYS A 131 -4.61 29.21 4.43
C LYS A 131 -5.10 28.38 5.62
N GLU A 132 -6.19 28.77 6.24
CA GLU A 132 -6.79 28.05 7.37
C GLU A 132 -7.36 26.69 6.94
N ILE A 133 -8.11 26.66 5.83
CA ILE A 133 -8.64 25.42 5.25
C ILE A 133 -7.49 24.49 4.89
N ASP A 134 -6.49 24.95 4.15
CA ASP A 134 -5.35 24.12 3.72
C ASP A 134 -4.55 23.56 4.90
N ASP A 135 -4.38 24.33 5.98
CA ASP A 135 -3.70 23.88 7.19
C ASP A 135 -4.48 22.75 7.89
N ILE A 136 -5.78 22.93 8.09
CA ILE A 136 -6.63 21.92 8.75
C ILE A 136 -6.75 20.67 7.88
N THR A 137 -7.04 20.84 6.58
CA THR A 137 -7.28 19.72 5.68
C THR A 137 -6.00 18.96 5.37
N GLY A 138 -4.85 19.63 5.29
CA GLY A 138 -3.54 18.98 5.20
C GLY A 138 -3.26 18.08 6.42
N LYS A 139 -3.60 18.54 7.63
CA LYS A 139 -3.48 17.76 8.87
C LYS A 139 -4.43 16.56 8.92
N ILE A 140 -5.69 16.73 8.47
CA ILE A 140 -6.67 15.65 8.30
C ILE A 140 -6.13 14.60 7.33
N MET A 141 -5.65 15.03 6.16
CA MET A 141 -5.09 14.13 5.15
C MET A 141 -3.88 13.36 5.67
N LYS A 142 -2.99 14.00 6.44
CA LYS A 142 -1.83 13.32 7.02
C LYS A 142 -2.24 12.22 8.01
N LEU A 143 -3.28 12.45 8.81
CA LEU A 143 -3.83 11.39 9.67
C LEU A 143 -4.48 10.29 8.85
N LEU A 144 -5.27 10.60 7.83
CA LEU A 144 -5.84 9.57 6.95
C LEU A 144 -4.78 8.79 6.19
N LEU A 145 -3.66 9.40 5.78
CA LEU A 145 -2.53 8.66 5.20
C LEU A 145 -1.82 7.77 6.21
N THR A 146 -1.88 8.11 7.50
CA THR A 146 -1.27 7.32 8.58
C THR A 146 -2.14 6.13 8.99
N TYR A 147 -3.44 6.36 9.16
CA TYR A 147 -4.38 5.35 9.68
C TYR A 147 -5.21 4.67 8.61
N ILE A 148 -5.30 5.26 7.41
CA ILE A 148 -6.04 4.79 6.22
C ILE A 148 -7.56 4.82 6.39
N LEU A 149 -8.06 4.35 7.53
CA LEU A 149 -9.46 4.37 7.93
C LEU A 149 -9.59 4.72 9.42
N LEU A 150 -10.46 5.68 9.74
CA LEU A 150 -10.74 6.13 11.10
C LEU A 150 -12.23 6.21 11.37
N GLU A 151 -12.69 5.68 12.51
CA GLU A 151 -14.05 5.91 13.01
C GLU A 151 -14.19 7.42 13.34
N LEU A 152 -15.25 8.07 12.84
CA LEU A 152 -15.41 9.52 12.94
C LEU A 152 -15.46 10.01 14.38
N LYS A 153 -15.99 9.19 15.29
CA LYS A 153 -16.07 9.46 16.72
C LYS A 153 -14.68 9.63 17.35
N ASP A 154 -13.73 8.78 16.96
CA ASP A 154 -12.36 8.81 17.49
C ASP A 154 -11.45 9.74 16.67
N PHE A 155 -11.81 10.01 15.41
CA PHE A 155 -10.99 10.82 14.51
C PHE A 155 -10.78 12.25 15.04
N HIS A 156 -11.84 12.90 15.56
CA HIS A 156 -11.71 14.24 16.14
C HIS A 156 -10.77 14.25 17.36
N GLU A 157 -10.88 13.25 18.24
CA GLU A 157 -10.01 13.14 19.41
C GLU A 157 -8.55 12.91 19.00
N ILE A 158 -8.29 12.02 18.04
CA ILE A 158 -6.95 11.77 17.49
C ILE A 158 -6.39 13.06 16.88
N PHE A 159 -7.20 13.80 16.13
CA PHE A 159 -6.79 15.07 15.51
C PHE A 159 -6.36 16.10 16.56
N GLU A 160 -7.16 16.29 17.60
CA GLU A 160 -6.84 17.24 18.68
C GLU A 160 -5.64 16.79 19.51
N ASN A 161 -5.49 15.49 19.75
CA ASN A 161 -4.32 14.95 20.45
C ASN A 161 -3.01 15.19 19.69
N VAL A 162 -3.01 15.11 18.36
CA VAL A 162 -1.81 15.29 17.54
C VAL A 162 -1.52 16.77 17.27
N TRP A 163 -2.55 17.59 17.03
CA TRP A 163 -2.38 18.95 16.51
C TRP A 163 -2.77 20.06 17.50
N ASN A 164 -3.55 19.76 18.53
CA ASN A 164 -4.02 20.70 19.56
C ASN A 164 -4.59 22.01 18.96
N MET A 165 -5.53 21.88 18.02
CA MET A 165 -6.07 23.03 17.28
C MET A 165 -7.24 23.70 18.00
N ASN A 166 -7.81 23.05 19.02
CA ASN A 166 -9.04 23.47 19.70
C ASN A 166 -10.22 23.63 18.73
N LEU A 167 -10.30 22.77 17.70
CA LEU A 167 -11.39 22.76 16.75
C LEU A 167 -12.59 22.02 17.36
N SER A 168 -13.79 22.57 17.26
CA SER A 168 -14.99 21.85 17.73
C SER A 168 -15.24 20.61 16.87
N GLU A 169 -15.82 19.55 17.46
CA GLU A 169 -16.17 18.33 16.71
C GLU A 169 -17.07 18.66 15.50
N ARG A 170 -18.05 19.55 15.69
CA ARG A 170 -18.95 20.03 14.63
C ARG A 170 -18.19 20.70 13.48
N ASP A 171 -17.22 21.55 13.79
CA ASP A 171 -16.44 22.22 12.75
C ASP A 171 -15.48 21.25 12.06
N PHE A 172 -14.83 20.37 12.82
CA PHE A 172 -14.00 19.29 12.31
C PHE A 172 -14.78 18.40 11.33
N LEU A 173 -15.96 17.93 11.71
CA LEU A 173 -16.82 17.11 10.85
C LEU A 173 -17.25 17.86 9.59
N ARG A 174 -17.41 19.19 9.65
CA ARG A 174 -17.65 19.99 8.44
C ARG A 174 -16.47 19.91 7.48
N TYR A 175 -15.22 19.98 7.94
CA TYR A 175 -14.05 19.73 7.07
C TYR A 175 -14.06 18.30 6.51
N VAL A 176 -14.32 17.30 7.35
CA VAL A 176 -14.37 15.90 6.93
C VAL A 176 -15.39 15.67 5.82
N TYR A 177 -16.58 16.25 5.94
CA TYR A 177 -17.64 16.06 4.97
C TYR A 177 -17.55 17.00 3.77
N TRP A 178 -17.33 18.31 3.95
CA TRP A 178 -17.27 19.27 2.85
C TRP A 178 -15.99 19.15 2.04
N TYR A 179 -14.84 19.24 2.72
CA TYR A 179 -13.57 19.13 2.01
C TYR A 179 -13.30 17.68 1.61
N GLY A 180 -13.50 16.73 2.52
CA GLY A 180 -13.25 15.31 2.28
C GLY A 180 -14.25 14.68 1.31
N SER A 181 -15.45 14.35 1.80
CA SER A 181 -16.45 13.58 1.03
C SER A 181 -17.01 14.32 -0.17
N PHE A 182 -17.48 15.55 0.01
CA PHE A 182 -18.04 16.34 -1.08
C PHE A 182 -16.95 16.75 -2.07
N GLY A 183 -15.81 17.21 -1.57
CA GLY A 183 -14.64 17.58 -2.38
C GLY A 183 -13.90 16.39 -2.99
N LYS A 184 -14.31 15.15 -2.70
CA LYS A 184 -13.72 13.89 -3.19
C LYS A 184 -12.23 13.74 -2.90
N GLN A 185 -11.78 14.24 -1.75
CA GLN A 185 -10.40 14.09 -1.30
C GLN A 185 -10.20 12.76 -0.57
N PHE A 186 -11.26 12.28 0.07
CA PHE A 186 -11.38 10.98 0.71
C PHE A 186 -12.87 10.67 0.89
N GLN A 187 -13.21 9.43 1.24
CA GLN A 187 -14.60 9.01 1.38
C GLN A 187 -15.03 8.94 2.83
N THR A 188 -16.33 9.13 3.07
CA THR A 188 -16.95 8.73 4.34
C THR A 188 -17.99 7.66 4.07
N LEU A 189 -18.08 6.72 5.00
CA LEU A 189 -18.98 5.58 4.91
C LEU A 189 -19.72 5.42 6.24
N ARG A 190 -20.91 4.84 6.19
CA ARG A 190 -21.72 4.55 7.37
C ARG A 190 -22.25 3.13 7.28
N ARG A 191 -21.99 2.36 8.33
CA ARG A 191 -22.51 1.00 8.51
C ARG A 191 -23.98 1.04 8.87
N SER A 192 -24.81 0.32 8.13
CA SER A 192 -26.27 0.29 8.33
C SER A 192 -26.69 -0.53 9.55
N ASP A 193 -25.89 -1.53 9.91
CA ASP A 193 -26.10 -2.45 11.02
C ASP A 193 -25.67 -1.87 12.38
N THR A 194 -24.51 -1.20 12.43
CA THR A 194 -23.97 -0.61 13.67
C THR A 194 -24.22 0.88 13.81
N GLY A 195 -24.54 1.58 12.71
CA GLY A 195 -24.65 3.03 12.66
C GLY A 195 -23.30 3.77 12.68
N LYS A 196 -22.18 3.05 12.85
CA LYS A 196 -20.83 3.63 12.87
C LYS A 196 -20.49 4.30 11.56
N SER A 197 -19.77 5.42 11.66
CA SER A 197 -19.33 6.19 10.49
C SER A 197 -17.82 6.30 10.49
N TYR A 198 -17.22 6.22 9.31
CA TYR A 198 -15.77 6.26 9.13
C TYR A 198 -15.38 7.27 8.06
N ALA A 199 -14.15 7.79 8.15
CA ALA A 199 -13.44 8.43 7.05
C ALA A 199 -12.33 7.49 6.58
N ALA A 200 -12.16 7.34 5.27
CA ALA A 200 -11.17 6.44 4.71
C ALA A 200 -10.57 7.00 3.41
N LEU A 201 -9.33 6.62 3.12
CA LEU A 201 -8.71 6.90 1.84
C LEU A 201 -9.50 6.29 0.67
N ILE A 202 -9.26 6.84 -0.51
CA ILE A 202 -9.79 6.31 -1.76
C ILE A 202 -8.84 5.17 -2.20
N ASN A 203 -9.37 4.14 -2.87
CA ASN A 203 -8.63 2.98 -3.38
C ASN A 203 -8.27 1.88 -2.36
N VAL A 204 -9.02 1.76 -1.27
CA VAL A 204 -8.90 0.62 -0.33
C VAL A 204 -10.25 -0.08 -0.17
N ASP A 205 -10.22 -1.38 0.14
CA ASP A 205 -11.42 -2.16 0.47
C ASP A 205 -11.84 -1.91 1.91
N ASN A 206 -12.73 -0.92 2.08
CA ASN A 206 -13.24 -0.56 3.40
C ASN A 206 -14.07 -1.65 4.06
N GLU A 207 -14.78 -2.49 3.28
CA GLU A 207 -15.62 -3.53 3.86
C GLU A 207 -14.73 -4.58 4.55
N ARG A 208 -13.70 -5.04 3.84
CA ARG A 208 -12.70 -5.97 4.39
C ARG A 208 -11.96 -5.40 5.60
N ILE A 209 -11.55 -4.13 5.54
CA ILE A 209 -10.91 -3.45 6.68
C ILE A 209 -11.82 -3.46 7.92
N ILE A 210 -13.11 -3.14 7.75
CA ILE A 210 -14.08 -3.07 8.85
C ILE A 210 -14.38 -4.45 9.42
N GLU A 211 -14.49 -5.49 8.57
CA GLU A 211 -14.60 -6.86 9.04
C GLU A 211 -13.38 -7.28 9.88
N GLY A 212 -12.18 -6.90 9.45
CA GLY A 212 -10.95 -7.11 10.22
C GLY A 212 -10.95 -6.37 11.56
N LEU A 213 -11.45 -5.12 11.61
CA LEU A 213 -11.62 -4.36 12.86
C LEU A 213 -12.51 -5.12 13.86
N GLU A 214 -13.65 -5.62 13.39
CA GLU A 214 -14.62 -6.35 14.21
C GLU A 214 -14.01 -7.67 14.74
N LYS A 215 -13.25 -8.38 13.90
CA LYS A 215 -12.56 -9.63 14.28
C LYS A 215 -11.42 -9.40 15.27
N PHE A 216 -10.55 -8.42 15.03
CA PHE A 216 -9.24 -8.34 15.69
C PHE A 216 -9.08 -7.16 16.63
N ALA A 217 -9.76 -6.04 16.39
CA ALA A 217 -9.47 -4.75 17.04
C ALA A 217 -10.61 -4.22 17.93
N THR A 218 -11.67 -4.99 18.19
CA THR A 218 -12.83 -4.55 19.01
C THR A 218 -12.42 -3.95 20.38
N ASP A 219 -11.43 -4.53 21.05
CA ASP A 219 -10.92 -4.05 22.36
C ASP A 219 -9.53 -3.39 22.27
N LEU A 220 -9.01 -3.18 21.06
CA LEU A 220 -7.71 -2.58 20.82
C LEU A 220 -7.89 -1.06 20.65
N PRO A 221 -7.21 -0.18 21.41
CA PRO A 221 -7.28 1.25 21.13
C PRO A 221 -6.51 1.62 19.85
N TYR A 222 -6.78 2.80 19.29
CA TYR A 222 -5.95 3.37 18.22
C TYR A 222 -4.48 3.54 18.65
N LYS A 223 -3.57 3.13 17.76
CA LYS A 223 -2.13 3.39 17.94
C LYS A 223 -1.89 4.89 18.04
N LYS A 224 -1.17 5.33 19.06
CA LYS A 224 -0.87 6.75 19.26
C LYS A 224 0.39 7.13 18.50
N PHE A 225 0.23 7.84 17.39
CA PHE A 225 1.34 8.43 16.64
C PHE A 225 1.66 9.85 17.15
N SER A 226 2.94 10.17 17.24
CA SER A 226 3.41 11.52 17.45
C SER A 226 3.24 12.38 16.20
N GLN A 227 3.23 13.71 16.38
CA GLN A 227 3.19 14.66 15.27
C GLN A 227 4.34 14.44 14.26
N LYS A 228 5.53 14.05 14.74
CA LYS A 228 6.69 13.78 13.89
C LYS A 228 6.45 12.55 13.01
N GLU A 229 5.87 11.49 13.56
CA GLU A 229 5.56 10.27 12.80
C GLU A 229 4.50 10.56 11.74
N VAL A 230 3.41 11.24 12.10
CA VAL A 230 2.35 11.63 11.15
C VAL A 230 2.88 12.51 10.02
N LEU A 231 3.78 13.46 10.32
CA LEU A 231 4.39 14.31 9.29
C LEU A 231 5.32 13.55 8.34
N SER A 232 5.95 12.46 8.82
CA SER A 232 6.88 11.66 8.03
C SER A 232 6.21 10.73 7.01
N VAL A 233 4.90 10.50 7.12
CA VAL A 233 4.16 9.68 6.14
C VAL A 233 4.19 10.36 4.77
N SER A 234 4.69 9.64 3.77
CA SER A 234 4.77 10.08 2.38
C SER A 234 3.71 9.38 1.54
N THR A 235 3.27 10.05 0.48
CA THR A 235 2.43 9.47 -0.58
C THR A 235 3.27 8.98 -1.76
N ASN A 236 4.59 9.16 -1.71
CA ASN A 236 5.48 8.71 -2.77
C ASN A 236 5.85 7.25 -2.52
N ILE A 237 5.70 6.43 -3.56
CA ILE A 237 6.05 5.01 -3.54
C ILE A 237 7.52 4.79 -3.17
N ALA A 238 8.39 5.68 -3.65
CA ALA A 238 9.81 5.67 -3.29
C ALA A 238 10.06 5.85 -1.79
N ASP A 239 9.07 6.27 -1.00
CA ASP A 239 9.18 6.48 0.44
C ASP A 239 8.35 5.47 1.27
N LEU A 240 7.66 4.50 0.64
CA LEU A 240 6.72 3.60 1.34
C LEU A 240 7.39 2.64 2.35
N GLY A 241 8.71 2.55 2.35
CA GLY A 241 9.51 1.70 3.24
C GLY A 241 10.50 0.85 2.45
N GLN A 242 11.53 0.35 3.14
CA GLN A 242 12.63 -0.38 2.49
C GLN A 242 12.14 -1.68 1.82
N CYS A 243 11.18 -2.39 2.41
CA CYS A 243 10.65 -3.63 1.81
C CYS A 243 9.97 -3.37 0.46
N TRP A 244 9.17 -2.31 0.31
CA TRP A 244 8.51 -1.98 -0.96
C TRP A 244 9.48 -1.52 -2.03
N GLN A 245 10.57 -0.85 -1.65
CA GLN A 245 11.65 -0.50 -2.57
C GLN A 245 12.37 -1.76 -3.08
N ILE A 246 12.64 -2.72 -2.19
CA ILE A 246 13.22 -4.01 -2.57
C ILE A 246 12.26 -4.74 -3.51
N LEU A 247 10.96 -4.81 -3.18
CA LEU A 247 9.97 -5.43 -4.06
C LEU A 247 9.93 -4.77 -5.43
N ALA A 248 9.97 -3.43 -5.49
CA ALA A 248 9.99 -2.69 -6.74
C ALA A 248 11.21 -3.07 -7.60
N GLN A 249 12.38 -3.20 -6.98
CA GLN A 249 13.60 -3.62 -7.66
C GLN A 249 13.50 -5.06 -8.16
N GLU A 250 13.03 -5.99 -7.35
CA GLU A 250 12.86 -7.39 -7.75
C GLU A 250 11.85 -7.49 -8.91
N LEU A 251 10.74 -6.75 -8.87
CA LEU A 251 9.76 -6.72 -9.96
C LEU A 251 10.35 -6.13 -11.26
N ASP A 252 11.12 -5.04 -11.18
CA ASP A 252 11.80 -4.45 -12.33
C ASP A 252 12.78 -5.46 -12.98
N GLU A 253 13.65 -6.07 -12.17
CA GLU A 253 14.67 -7.01 -12.63
C GLU A 253 14.07 -8.32 -13.17
N THR A 254 13.11 -8.90 -12.44
CA THR A 254 12.49 -10.17 -12.83
C THR A 254 11.53 -9.99 -14.00
N LEU A 255 10.66 -8.98 -13.98
CA LEU A 255 9.56 -8.83 -14.95
C LEU A 255 9.87 -7.93 -16.15
N ASP A 256 10.97 -7.17 -16.17
CA ASP A 256 11.30 -6.17 -17.23
C ASP A 256 10.12 -5.21 -17.46
N MET A 257 9.57 -4.72 -16.35
CA MET A 257 8.47 -3.77 -16.33
C MET A 257 8.98 -2.34 -16.56
N SER A 258 8.12 -1.46 -17.09
CA SER A 258 8.47 -0.05 -17.08
C SER A 258 8.43 0.50 -15.66
N GLN A 259 9.17 1.57 -15.39
CA GLN A 259 9.16 2.22 -14.06
C GLN A 259 7.76 2.70 -13.65
N ASP A 260 6.93 3.09 -14.61
CA ASP A 260 5.53 3.47 -14.37
C ASP A 260 4.70 2.24 -13.97
N ASP A 261 4.88 1.09 -14.65
CA ASP A 261 4.17 -0.15 -14.31
C ASP A 261 4.60 -0.71 -12.95
N VAL A 262 5.89 -0.62 -12.60
CA VAL A 262 6.40 -1.02 -11.27
C VAL A 262 5.78 -0.14 -10.19
N SER A 263 5.74 1.18 -10.43
CA SER A 263 5.08 2.13 -9.54
C SER A 263 3.61 1.76 -9.32
N ASP A 264 2.85 1.55 -10.39
CA ASP A 264 1.43 1.20 -10.30
C ASP A 264 1.21 -0.14 -9.58
N MET A 265 2.08 -1.13 -9.80
CA MET A 265 2.01 -2.43 -9.13
C MET A 265 2.32 -2.33 -7.63
N ILE A 266 3.31 -1.54 -7.23
CA ILE A 266 3.60 -1.34 -5.80
C ILE A 266 2.47 -0.58 -5.12
N GLU A 267 1.86 0.41 -5.78
CA GLU A 267 0.68 1.10 -5.24
C GLU A 267 -0.48 0.12 -5.03
N LEU A 268 -0.73 -0.75 -6.02
CA LEU A 268 -1.75 -1.79 -5.92
C LEU A 268 -1.47 -2.74 -4.74
N ILE A 269 -0.27 -3.32 -4.67
CA ILE A 269 0.11 -4.25 -3.60
C ILE A 269 0.01 -3.59 -2.22
N PHE A 270 0.45 -2.33 -2.10
CA PHE A 270 0.31 -1.57 -0.85
C PHE A 270 -1.16 -1.41 -0.47
N ASN A 271 -2.02 -0.99 -1.42
CA ASN A 271 -3.45 -0.80 -1.21
C ASN A 271 -4.17 -2.10 -0.83
N GLU A 272 -3.83 -3.22 -1.46
CA GLU A 272 -4.34 -4.55 -1.11
C GLU A 272 -3.87 -4.97 0.30
N THR A 273 -2.59 -4.74 0.62
CA THR A 273 -2.04 -5.08 1.94
C THR A 273 -2.74 -4.32 3.07
N VAL A 274 -2.93 -3.01 2.93
CA VAL A 274 -3.63 -2.18 3.93
C VAL A 274 -5.13 -2.47 3.97
N SER A 275 -5.70 -2.97 2.87
CA SER A 275 -7.07 -3.45 2.81
C SER A 275 -7.28 -4.76 3.59
N GLY A 276 -6.20 -5.41 4.02
CA GLY A 276 -6.24 -6.63 4.80
C GLY A 276 -6.19 -7.89 3.95
N CYS A 277 -5.72 -7.82 2.71
CA CYS A 277 -5.51 -8.99 1.87
C CYS A 277 -4.45 -9.92 2.48
N SER A 278 -4.65 -11.22 2.23
CA SER A 278 -3.73 -12.28 2.63
C SER A 278 -2.48 -12.29 1.75
N ALA A 279 -1.41 -12.89 2.23
CA ALA A 279 -0.18 -13.07 1.46
C ALA A 279 -0.43 -13.84 0.15
N ASP A 280 -1.34 -14.83 0.18
CA ASP A 280 -1.70 -15.60 -1.00
C ASP A 280 -2.30 -14.72 -2.12
N GLU A 281 -3.22 -13.82 -1.78
CA GLU A 281 -3.82 -12.87 -2.74
C GLU A 281 -2.79 -11.89 -3.32
N ILE A 282 -1.83 -11.45 -2.49
CA ILE A 282 -0.73 -10.61 -2.95
C ILE A 282 0.19 -11.38 -3.90
N PHE A 283 0.53 -12.64 -3.57
CA PHE A 283 1.31 -13.48 -4.46
C PHE A 283 0.57 -13.71 -5.78
N ASP A 284 -0.72 -14.03 -5.77
CA ASP A 284 -1.50 -14.20 -7.00
C ASP A 284 -1.49 -12.94 -7.87
N THR A 285 -1.55 -11.76 -7.25
CA THR A 285 -1.44 -10.47 -7.97
C THR A 285 -0.10 -10.34 -8.70
N ILE A 286 1.01 -10.73 -8.05
CA ILE A 286 2.34 -10.70 -8.65
C ILE A 286 2.45 -11.76 -9.76
N LEU A 287 2.04 -13.00 -9.48
CA LEU A 287 2.13 -14.15 -10.40
C LEU A 287 1.29 -13.97 -11.67
N LEU A 288 0.12 -13.32 -11.59
CA LEU A 288 -0.69 -13.01 -12.76
C LEU A 288 0.05 -12.15 -13.79
N HIS A 289 0.95 -11.27 -13.34
CA HIS A 289 1.77 -10.45 -14.22
C HIS A 289 2.96 -11.24 -14.80
N GLU A 290 3.50 -12.20 -14.05
CA GLU A 290 4.53 -13.14 -14.55
C GLU A 290 4.01 -13.92 -15.76
N GLU A 291 2.80 -14.49 -15.66
CA GLU A 291 2.18 -15.24 -16.76
C GLU A 291 1.99 -14.38 -18.00
N GLN A 292 1.60 -13.11 -17.83
CA GLN A 292 1.41 -12.16 -18.93
C GLN A 292 2.73 -11.76 -19.60
N ALA A 293 3.81 -11.65 -18.82
CA ALA A 293 5.14 -11.34 -19.33
C ALA A 293 5.79 -12.54 -20.08
N GLY A 294 5.27 -13.75 -19.89
CA GLY A 294 5.82 -14.97 -20.49
C GLY A 294 7.22 -15.30 -19.96
N LYS A 295 7.56 -14.81 -18.78
CA LYS A 295 8.84 -15.03 -18.10
C LYS A 295 8.73 -16.15 -17.09
N THR A 296 9.83 -16.86 -16.86
CA THR A 296 9.94 -17.85 -15.79
C THR A 296 10.67 -17.20 -14.62
N VAL A 297 10.00 -17.05 -13.49
CA VAL A 297 10.61 -16.54 -12.26
C VAL A 297 11.48 -17.63 -11.66
N LEU A 298 12.74 -17.31 -11.38
CA LEU A 298 13.73 -18.26 -10.92
C LEU A 298 13.56 -18.56 -9.43
N LEU A 299 14.22 -19.61 -8.95
CA LEU A 299 14.13 -20.04 -7.54
C LEU A 299 14.47 -18.92 -6.55
N TYR A 300 15.56 -18.18 -6.80
CA TYR A 300 15.97 -17.06 -5.95
C TYR A 300 14.91 -15.96 -5.88
N ASP A 301 14.37 -15.57 -7.03
CA ASP A 301 13.39 -14.49 -7.16
C ASP A 301 12.09 -14.84 -6.41
N ARG A 302 11.56 -16.06 -6.56
CA ARG A 302 10.36 -16.51 -5.84
C ARG A 302 10.55 -16.45 -4.32
N MET A 303 11.72 -16.90 -3.85
CA MET A 303 12.05 -16.87 -2.43
C MET A 303 12.17 -15.42 -1.92
N ASN A 304 12.80 -14.52 -2.68
CA ASN A 304 12.91 -13.11 -2.33
C ASN A 304 11.54 -12.42 -2.27
N ILE A 305 10.70 -12.63 -3.29
CA ILE A 305 9.32 -12.13 -3.31
C ILE A 305 8.58 -12.61 -2.06
N TRP A 306 8.68 -13.90 -1.70
CA TRP A 306 8.08 -14.43 -0.48
C TRP A 306 8.56 -13.71 0.78
N GLN A 307 9.86 -13.48 0.92
CA GLN A 307 10.44 -12.79 2.07
C GLN A 307 9.93 -11.36 2.18
N VAL A 308 10.01 -10.60 1.09
CA VAL A 308 9.68 -9.18 1.07
C VAL A 308 8.19 -8.93 1.26
N VAL A 309 7.34 -9.74 0.62
CA VAL A 309 5.88 -9.68 0.79
C VAL A 309 5.50 -9.97 2.25
N LEU A 310 6.02 -11.05 2.85
CA LEU A 310 5.72 -11.34 4.25
C LEU A 310 6.27 -10.28 5.20
N GLU A 311 7.47 -9.75 4.97
CA GLU A 311 8.00 -8.65 5.77
C GLU A 311 7.08 -7.42 5.71
N GLY A 312 6.65 -7.01 4.51
CA GLY A 312 5.71 -5.92 4.32
C GLY A 312 4.38 -6.15 5.05
N ILE A 313 3.73 -7.29 4.81
CA ILE A 313 2.43 -7.66 5.41
C ILE A 313 2.49 -7.69 6.94
N MET A 314 3.61 -8.14 7.51
CA MET A 314 3.74 -8.32 8.96
C MET A 314 4.14 -7.03 9.69
N THR A 315 4.88 -6.14 9.02
CA THR A 315 5.46 -4.93 9.64
C THR A 315 4.72 -3.63 9.31
N LEU A 316 3.88 -3.62 8.28
CA LEU A 316 3.07 -2.45 7.93
C LEU A 316 1.97 -2.21 8.98
N GLY A 317 1.73 -0.95 9.32
CA GLY A 317 0.61 -0.56 10.18
C GLY A 317 -0.73 -0.71 9.46
N LEU A 318 -1.67 -1.45 10.03
CA LEU A 318 -2.91 -1.82 9.35
C LEU A 318 -4.12 -1.10 9.94
N PRO A 319 -5.03 -0.56 9.11
CA PRO A 319 -6.27 0.04 9.59
C PRO A 319 -7.12 -0.97 10.36
N MET A 320 -7.17 -2.23 9.91
CA MET A 320 -7.90 -3.31 10.59
C MET A 320 -7.35 -3.70 11.97
N LEU A 321 -6.13 -3.22 12.30
CA LEU A 321 -5.50 -3.34 13.61
C LEU A 321 -5.27 -1.96 14.24
N HIS A 322 -6.11 -0.97 13.89
CA HIS A 322 -6.08 0.36 14.48
C HIS A 322 -4.72 1.10 14.35
N GLY A 323 -4.02 0.83 13.25
CA GLY A 323 -2.71 1.42 12.91
C GLY A 323 -1.51 0.65 13.44
N TYR A 324 -1.71 -0.44 14.19
CA TYR A 324 -0.63 -1.34 14.59
C TYR A 324 -0.26 -2.29 13.45
N SER A 325 1.01 -2.68 13.40
CA SER A 325 1.41 -3.82 12.57
C SER A 325 1.03 -5.14 13.23
N ARG A 326 1.02 -6.24 12.47
CA ARG A 326 0.75 -7.57 13.02
C ARG A 326 1.75 -7.95 14.11
N MET A 327 3.01 -7.58 13.93
CA MET A 327 4.06 -7.78 14.93
C MET A 327 3.86 -6.94 16.19
N GLU A 328 3.33 -5.72 16.07
CA GLU A 328 2.98 -4.90 17.25
C GLU A 328 1.72 -5.42 17.94
N TYR A 329 0.73 -5.86 17.16
CA TYR A 329 -0.50 -6.48 17.66
C TYR A 329 -0.22 -7.70 18.52
N GLU A 330 0.65 -8.61 18.07
CA GLU A 330 1.05 -9.78 18.87
C GLU A 330 1.73 -9.38 20.18
N LYS A 331 2.62 -8.38 20.16
CA LYS A 331 3.30 -7.89 21.37
C LYS A 331 2.33 -7.28 22.38
N ILE A 332 1.30 -6.58 21.93
CA ILE A 332 0.36 -5.84 22.80
C ILE A 332 -0.77 -6.74 23.30
N THR A 333 -1.25 -7.66 22.45
CA THR A 333 -2.42 -8.50 22.76
C THR A 333 -2.04 -9.89 23.25
N GLY A 334 -0.83 -10.37 22.95
CA GLY A 334 -0.38 -11.74 23.20
C GLY A 334 -1.00 -12.79 22.27
N LYS A 335 -1.83 -12.39 21.29
CA LYS A 335 -2.40 -13.26 20.27
C LYS A 335 -1.42 -13.45 19.12
N ASN A 336 -1.43 -14.62 18.48
CA ASN A 336 -0.50 -14.90 17.38
C ASN A 336 -0.75 -13.94 16.20
N ALA A 337 0.30 -13.29 15.71
CA ALA A 337 0.24 -12.40 14.55
C ALA A 337 -0.28 -13.13 13.28
N PHE A 338 0.05 -14.41 13.10
CA PHE A 338 -0.33 -15.20 11.93
C PHE A 338 -1.82 -15.59 11.90
N GLU A 339 -2.54 -15.42 13.02
CA GLU A 339 -3.99 -15.61 13.10
C GLU A 339 -4.79 -14.36 12.64
N THR A 340 -4.11 -13.31 12.15
CA THR A 340 -4.74 -12.07 11.64
C THR A 340 -4.94 -12.10 10.13
N ASP A 341 -5.49 -13.22 9.63
CA ASP A 341 -5.75 -13.47 8.21
C ASP A 341 -4.49 -13.22 7.33
N VAL A 342 -3.30 -13.59 7.83
CA VAL A 342 -2.02 -13.46 7.07
C VAL A 342 -2.04 -14.36 5.84
N PHE A 343 -2.63 -15.54 5.95
CA PHE A 343 -2.76 -16.52 4.88
C PHE A 343 -4.23 -16.85 4.68
N ALA A 344 -4.61 -17.14 3.44
CA ALA A 344 -5.97 -17.51 3.07
C ALA A 344 -6.34 -18.89 3.66
N ALA A 345 -7.50 -18.96 4.31
CA ALA A 345 -7.95 -20.16 5.04
C ALA A 345 -8.52 -21.26 4.14
N ASP A 346 -8.87 -20.93 2.90
CA ASP A 346 -9.54 -21.79 1.92
C ASP A 346 -8.58 -22.48 0.93
N ILE A 347 -7.28 -22.17 1.01
CA ILE A 347 -6.26 -22.80 0.17
C ILE A 347 -5.86 -24.16 0.75
N GLU A 348 -6.13 -25.23 0.00
CA GLU A 348 -5.60 -26.56 0.30
C GLU A 348 -4.07 -26.57 0.11
N ARG A 349 -3.33 -27.00 1.14
CA ARG A 349 -1.86 -27.07 1.10
C ARG A 349 -1.43 -28.51 0.84
N GLU A 350 -0.59 -28.70 -0.16
CA GLU A 350 -0.11 -30.02 -0.59
C GLU A 350 0.98 -30.59 0.33
N GLU A 351 1.30 -31.88 0.13
CA GLU A 351 2.49 -32.48 0.73
C GLU A 351 3.75 -31.78 0.19
N ILE A 352 4.68 -31.43 1.07
CA ILE A 352 5.89 -30.71 0.68
C ILE A 352 6.74 -31.64 -0.20
N THR A 353 7.12 -31.13 -1.37
CA THR A 353 8.06 -31.76 -2.30
C THR A 353 9.34 -30.95 -2.41
N GLN A 354 10.26 -31.42 -3.25
CA GLN A 354 11.52 -30.72 -3.52
C GLN A 354 11.31 -29.33 -4.12
N ASP A 355 10.28 -29.19 -4.97
CA ASP A 355 10.06 -28.00 -5.79
C ASP A 355 8.85 -27.17 -5.29
N THR A 356 8.22 -27.57 -4.19
CA THR A 356 7.16 -26.79 -3.56
C THR A 356 7.71 -25.42 -3.13
N SER A 357 7.09 -24.34 -3.60
CA SER A 357 7.48 -22.98 -3.22
C SER A 357 7.15 -22.70 -1.74
N LEU A 358 7.93 -21.83 -1.09
CA LEU A 358 7.69 -21.38 0.27
C LEU A 358 6.26 -20.85 0.45
N LYS A 359 5.72 -20.12 -0.53
CA LYS A 359 4.36 -19.59 -0.47
C LYS A 359 3.29 -20.68 -0.43
N ASP A 360 3.59 -21.86 -0.97
CA ASP A 360 2.66 -22.99 -1.09
C ASP A 360 2.82 -24.00 0.05
N MET A 361 3.83 -23.83 0.91
CA MET A 361 4.02 -24.68 2.08
C MET A 361 2.88 -24.55 3.10
N PRO A 362 2.67 -25.55 3.97
CA PRO A 362 1.73 -25.43 5.08
C PRO A 362 1.98 -24.16 5.90
N VAL A 363 0.92 -23.42 6.25
CA VAL A 363 0.97 -22.14 6.97
C VAL A 363 1.89 -22.19 8.20
N LYS A 364 1.81 -23.28 8.98
CA LYS A 364 2.66 -23.46 10.15
C LYS A 364 4.16 -23.49 9.82
N ILE A 365 4.54 -24.11 8.70
CA ILE A 365 5.93 -24.14 8.24
C ILE A 365 6.36 -22.75 7.75
N GLN A 366 5.49 -22.03 7.02
CA GLN A 366 5.76 -20.65 6.62
C GLN A 366 5.98 -19.73 7.84
N GLU A 367 5.12 -19.84 8.86
CA GLU A 367 5.28 -19.13 10.14
C GLU A 367 6.62 -19.49 10.81
N GLU A 368 6.95 -20.79 10.92
CA GLU A 368 8.22 -21.23 11.51
C GLU A 368 9.43 -20.64 10.77
N ILE A 369 9.40 -20.63 9.43
CA ILE A 369 10.46 -20.06 8.58
C ILE A 369 10.55 -18.55 8.79
N TYR A 370 9.43 -17.83 8.75
CA TYR A 370 9.40 -16.38 8.98
C TYR A 370 10.01 -16.03 10.33
N ARG A 371 9.58 -16.68 11.42
CA ARG A 371 10.11 -16.42 12.76
C ARG A 371 11.58 -16.81 12.88
N ALA A 372 11.99 -17.92 12.25
CA ALA A 372 13.40 -18.33 12.20
C ALA A 372 14.28 -17.28 11.50
N PHE A 373 13.76 -16.60 10.49
CA PHE A 373 14.50 -15.58 9.74
C PHE A 373 14.45 -14.20 10.41
N TYR A 374 13.26 -13.68 10.71
CA TYR A 374 13.07 -12.29 11.12
C TYR A 374 13.20 -12.04 12.62
N GLU A 375 12.88 -13.02 13.47
CA GLU A 375 12.95 -12.82 14.94
C GLU A 375 14.30 -13.22 15.53
N ASN A 376 15.12 -13.98 14.79
CA ASN A 376 16.44 -14.37 15.23
C ASN A 376 17.51 -13.37 14.78
N ARG A 377 18.56 -13.24 15.60
CA ARG A 377 19.78 -12.53 15.20
C ARG A 377 20.41 -13.23 14.01
N GLU A 378 21.05 -12.46 13.14
CA GLU A 378 21.71 -12.97 11.92
C GLU A 378 22.61 -14.19 12.19
N SER A 379 23.36 -14.19 13.30
CA SER A 379 24.22 -15.30 13.70
C SER A 379 23.51 -16.62 14.01
N ASP A 380 22.22 -16.56 14.37
CA ASP A 380 21.41 -17.69 14.81
C ASP A 380 20.42 -18.18 13.74
N ARG A 381 20.08 -17.33 12.75
CA ARG A 381 19.20 -17.67 11.62
C ARG A 381 19.54 -19.01 10.95
N PRO A 382 20.80 -19.31 10.59
CA PRO A 382 21.11 -20.56 9.88
C PRO A 382 20.80 -21.80 10.72
N LYS A 383 21.01 -21.73 12.05
CA LYS A 383 20.73 -22.84 12.96
C LYS A 383 19.23 -23.02 13.16
N ALA A 384 18.47 -21.93 13.22
CA ALA A 384 17.02 -21.97 13.32
C ALA A 384 16.41 -22.63 12.06
N LEU A 385 16.80 -22.17 10.88
CA LEU A 385 16.34 -22.74 9.60
C LEU A 385 16.76 -24.21 9.43
N GLU A 386 17.97 -24.59 9.86
CA GLU A 386 18.38 -26.00 9.84
C GLU A 386 17.48 -26.92 10.67
N ARG A 387 16.91 -26.44 11.78
CA ARG A 387 15.99 -27.25 12.60
C ARG A 387 14.71 -27.54 11.84
N ILE A 388 14.18 -26.55 11.13
CA ILE A 388 13.00 -26.68 10.29
C ILE A 388 13.30 -27.65 9.14
N ARG A 389 14.40 -27.43 8.41
CA ARG A 389 14.86 -28.33 7.33
C ARG A 389 14.94 -29.79 7.76
N LYS A 390 15.55 -30.07 8.93
CA LYS A 390 15.67 -31.43 9.47
C LYS A 390 14.34 -32.02 9.94
N GLY A 391 13.34 -31.19 10.20
CA GLY A 391 11.98 -31.60 10.53
C GLY A 391 11.16 -31.99 9.30
N LEU A 392 11.55 -31.55 8.10
CA LEU A 392 10.89 -31.93 6.86
C LEU A 392 11.27 -33.37 6.46
N SER A 393 10.31 -34.08 5.85
CA SER A 393 10.50 -35.43 5.31
C SER A 393 11.31 -35.46 4.02
N VAL A 394 11.38 -34.33 3.32
CA VAL A 394 12.07 -34.15 2.04
C VAL A 394 12.97 -32.91 2.09
N GLU A 395 14.01 -32.91 1.27
CA GLU A 395 14.77 -31.68 0.99
C GLU A 395 13.90 -30.74 0.16
N ASN A 396 13.95 -29.44 0.44
CA ASN A 396 13.19 -28.44 -0.31
C ASN A 396 14.14 -27.35 -0.84
N ALA A 397 14.02 -27.01 -2.12
CA ALA A 397 15.00 -26.18 -2.79
C ALA A 397 15.04 -24.73 -2.29
N GLU A 398 13.87 -24.09 -2.11
CA GLU A 398 13.80 -22.69 -1.64
C GLU A 398 14.24 -22.56 -0.17
N LEU A 399 13.81 -23.46 0.72
CA LEU A 399 14.24 -23.44 2.13
C LEU A 399 15.75 -23.73 2.28
N ASP A 400 16.29 -24.63 1.45
CA ASP A 400 17.72 -24.91 1.41
C ASP A 400 18.51 -23.68 0.93
N CYS A 401 18.03 -23.00 -0.11
CA CYS A 401 18.61 -21.79 -0.64
C CYS A 401 18.62 -20.67 0.41
N LEU A 402 17.48 -20.43 1.07
CA LEU A 402 17.34 -19.45 2.15
C LEU A 402 18.31 -19.74 3.32
N THR A 403 18.51 -21.01 3.63
CA THR A 403 19.46 -21.44 4.66
C THR A 403 20.91 -21.23 4.23
N ALA A 404 21.24 -21.48 2.95
CA ALA A 404 22.56 -21.23 2.38
C ALA A 404 22.89 -19.73 2.38
N LEU A 405 21.96 -18.87 1.97
CA LEU A 405 22.07 -17.41 2.04
C LEU A 405 22.28 -16.93 3.48
N SER A 406 21.56 -17.51 4.44
CA SER A 406 21.78 -17.21 5.86
C SER A 406 23.19 -17.59 6.31
N TYR A 407 23.74 -18.71 5.84
CA TYR A 407 25.13 -19.08 6.11
C TYR A 407 26.13 -18.09 5.50
N MET A 408 25.87 -17.64 4.27
CA MET A 408 26.66 -16.64 3.58
C MET A 408 26.69 -15.31 4.36
N GLY A 409 25.55 -14.82 4.85
CA GLY A 409 25.48 -13.60 5.69
C GLY A 409 26.33 -13.70 6.97
N THR A 410 26.46 -14.91 7.54
CA THR A 410 27.36 -15.16 8.68
C THR A 410 28.85 -15.36 8.32
N GLY A 411 29.23 -15.17 7.06
CA GLY A 411 30.59 -15.37 6.55
C GLY A 411 31.00 -16.84 6.38
N LYS A 412 30.06 -17.79 6.45
CA LYS A 412 30.34 -19.24 6.31
C LYS A 412 30.23 -19.69 4.85
N TYR A 413 31.01 -19.04 3.98
CA TYR A 413 30.96 -19.19 2.53
C TYR A 413 31.14 -20.63 2.04
N ASN A 414 32.08 -21.41 2.61
CA ASN A 414 32.28 -22.81 2.20
C ASN A 414 31.04 -23.68 2.43
N LYS A 415 30.34 -23.45 3.55
CA LYS A 415 29.10 -24.17 3.87
C LYS A 415 27.97 -23.72 2.96
N ALA A 416 27.83 -22.42 2.72
CA ALA A 416 26.87 -21.87 1.77
C ALA A 416 27.10 -22.45 0.36
N ASN A 417 28.34 -22.42 -0.14
CA ASN A 417 28.70 -22.94 -1.46
C ASN A 417 28.41 -24.44 -1.61
N THR A 418 28.70 -25.23 -0.58
CA THR A 418 28.38 -26.68 -0.57
C THR A 418 26.87 -26.91 -0.68
N MET A 419 26.07 -26.08 -0.01
CA MET A 419 24.62 -26.16 -0.09
C MET A 419 24.12 -25.71 -1.47
N PHE A 420 24.59 -24.58 -2.00
CA PHE A 420 24.22 -24.12 -3.34
C PHE A 420 24.56 -25.15 -4.42
N ALA A 421 25.75 -25.75 -4.39
CA ALA A 421 26.11 -26.82 -5.33
C ALA A 421 25.14 -28.01 -5.28
N ALA A 422 24.71 -28.41 -4.09
CA ALA A 422 23.71 -29.48 -3.93
C ALA A 422 22.31 -29.07 -4.41
N ILE A 423 21.97 -27.77 -4.39
CA ILE A 423 20.72 -27.24 -4.96
C ILE A 423 20.82 -27.23 -6.49
N ALA A 424 21.90 -26.69 -7.05
CA ALA A 424 22.13 -26.63 -8.48
C ALA A 424 22.10 -28.02 -9.13
N ASP A 425 22.72 -29.03 -8.50
CA ASP A 425 22.74 -30.42 -8.97
C ASP A 425 21.35 -31.05 -9.10
N ARG A 426 20.33 -30.56 -8.36
CA ARG A 426 18.97 -31.13 -8.33
C ARG A 426 17.91 -30.28 -9.00
N THR A 427 18.09 -28.96 -9.10
CA THR A 427 17.10 -28.06 -9.71
C THR A 427 17.48 -27.61 -11.12
N GLU A 428 18.77 -27.61 -11.47
CA GLU A 428 19.30 -27.00 -12.70
C GLU A 428 18.88 -25.51 -12.86
N ASP A 429 18.61 -24.81 -11.75
CA ASP A 429 18.13 -23.42 -11.75
C ASP A 429 19.28 -22.42 -11.92
N GLU A 430 19.18 -21.56 -12.94
CA GLU A 430 20.23 -20.61 -13.32
C GLU A 430 20.54 -19.58 -12.21
N SER A 431 19.56 -19.22 -11.38
CA SER A 431 19.79 -18.27 -10.26
C SER A 431 20.70 -18.87 -9.20
N VAL A 432 20.66 -20.19 -9.00
CA VAL A 432 21.50 -20.89 -8.02
C VAL A 432 22.95 -20.97 -8.50
N GLU A 433 23.16 -21.18 -9.80
CA GLU A 433 24.50 -21.14 -10.40
C GLU A 433 25.12 -19.73 -10.28
N ALA A 434 24.33 -18.67 -10.50
CA ALA A 434 24.79 -17.30 -10.30
C ALA A 434 25.20 -17.02 -8.83
N LEU A 435 24.48 -17.57 -7.85
CA LEU A 435 24.85 -17.48 -6.44
C LEU A 435 26.16 -18.23 -6.12
N ILE A 436 26.42 -19.37 -6.74
CA ILE A 436 27.69 -20.11 -6.61
C ILE A 436 28.85 -19.25 -7.09
N ASP A 437 28.71 -18.63 -8.26
CA ASP A 437 29.73 -17.75 -8.83
C ASP A 437 29.99 -16.55 -7.90
N MET A 438 28.93 -15.90 -7.41
CA MET A 438 29.02 -14.79 -6.46
C MET A 438 29.75 -15.18 -5.16
N VAL A 439 29.44 -16.35 -4.59
CA VAL A 439 30.14 -16.86 -3.40
C VAL A 439 31.60 -17.15 -3.72
N GLY A 440 31.89 -17.71 -4.90
CA GLY A 440 33.25 -17.96 -5.37
C GLY A 440 34.08 -16.68 -5.46
N GLU A 441 33.52 -15.61 -6.00
CA GLU A 441 34.15 -14.29 -6.08
C GLU A 441 34.40 -13.68 -4.70
N GLN A 442 33.45 -13.77 -3.76
CA GLN A 442 33.67 -13.28 -2.39
C GLN A 442 34.79 -14.05 -1.68
N VAL A 443 34.83 -15.38 -1.82
CA VAL A 443 35.90 -16.21 -1.23
C VAL A 443 37.26 -15.85 -1.85
N ALA A 444 37.32 -15.65 -3.16
CA ALA A 444 38.54 -15.21 -3.85
C ALA A 444 38.99 -13.82 -3.39
N GLY A 445 38.08 -12.85 -3.28
CA GLY A 445 38.40 -11.51 -2.81
C GLY A 445 38.89 -11.48 -1.35
N ILE A 446 38.30 -12.31 -0.48
CA ILE A 446 38.79 -12.49 0.89
C ILE A 446 40.19 -13.11 0.89
N SER A 447 40.39 -14.18 0.11
CA SER A 447 41.69 -14.84 -0.02
C SER A 447 42.76 -13.87 -0.52
N ASP A 448 42.48 -13.09 -1.56
CA ASP A 448 43.39 -12.09 -2.12
C ASP A 448 43.65 -10.95 -1.12
N TYR A 449 42.65 -10.51 -0.36
CA TYR A 449 42.82 -9.51 0.70
C TYR A 449 43.77 -10.00 1.80
N TYR A 450 43.64 -11.26 2.22
CA TYR A 450 44.55 -11.85 3.21
C TYR A 450 45.95 -12.07 2.61
N MET A 451 46.06 -12.70 1.43
CA MET A 451 47.33 -13.00 0.77
C MET A 451 48.14 -11.73 0.43
N ASN A 452 47.48 -10.61 0.12
CA ASN A 452 48.15 -9.33 -0.17
C ASN A 452 48.50 -8.49 1.09
N ARG A 453 48.14 -8.92 2.31
CA ARG A 453 48.55 -8.28 3.56
C ARG A 453 49.56 -9.09 4.39
N VAL A 454 49.94 -10.30 3.95
CA VAL A 454 50.94 -11.15 4.65
C VAL A 454 52.39 -10.84 4.20
N GLU A 455 52.80 -9.57 4.26
CA GLU A 455 54.25 -9.24 4.20
C GLU A 455 54.83 -8.80 5.56
N GLU A 456 54.04 -8.54 6.61
CA GLU A 456 54.62 -8.01 7.86
C GLU A 456 54.15 -8.59 9.21
N TRP A 457 53.16 -9.49 9.28
CA TRP A 457 52.88 -10.26 10.50
C TRP A 457 52.03 -11.49 10.19
N ASP A 458 52.49 -12.68 10.56
CA ASP A 458 51.72 -13.93 10.47
C ASP A 458 51.13 -14.29 11.85
N PRO A 459 49.82 -14.04 12.11
CA PRO A 459 49.18 -14.42 13.35
C PRO A 459 48.70 -15.89 13.35
N PHE A 460 48.95 -16.63 12.27
CA PHE A 460 48.43 -17.98 12.02
C PHE A 460 49.52 -19.01 11.71
N ALA A 461 50.78 -18.72 12.02
CA ALA A 461 51.88 -19.69 12.01
C ALA A 461 51.50 -20.94 12.83
N GLY A 462 50.98 -21.97 12.16
CA GLY A 462 50.51 -23.21 12.78
C GLY A 462 49.04 -23.61 12.52
N ILE A 463 48.24 -22.86 11.76
CA ILE A 463 46.95 -23.35 11.26
C ILE A 463 47.16 -24.01 9.90
N GLU A 464 47.06 -25.34 9.84
CA GLU A 464 46.96 -26.05 8.56
C GLU A 464 45.63 -25.69 7.90
N MET A 465 45.68 -24.78 6.91
CA MET A 465 44.61 -24.61 5.95
C MET A 465 44.68 -25.79 4.98
N ASP A 466 43.70 -26.70 5.05
CA ASP A 466 43.48 -27.65 3.96
C ASP A 466 43.11 -26.85 2.72
N MET A 467 44.08 -26.75 1.80
CA MET A 467 43.89 -26.06 0.53
C MET A 467 42.78 -26.74 -0.28
N PRO A 468 41.94 -25.97 -1.00
CA PRO A 468 40.97 -26.55 -1.91
C PRO A 468 41.69 -27.45 -2.92
N TYR A 469 41.16 -28.67 -3.12
CA TYR A 469 41.74 -29.66 -4.02
C TYR A 469 41.76 -29.15 -5.47
N GLN A 470 42.91 -28.69 -5.92
CA GLN A 470 43.17 -28.40 -7.32
C GLN A 470 43.37 -29.72 -8.07
N ARG A 471 42.47 -30.02 -9.02
CA ARG A 471 42.68 -31.13 -9.95
C ARG A 471 43.84 -30.76 -10.89
N GLU A 472 44.93 -31.52 -10.85
CA GLU A 472 46.10 -31.36 -11.73
C GLU A 472 45.80 -31.65 -13.23
N GLY A 473 44.59 -32.09 -13.57
CA GLY A 473 44.21 -32.51 -14.92
C GLY A 473 42.91 -31.87 -15.44
N LYS A 474 42.83 -31.71 -16.77
CA LYS A 474 41.64 -31.22 -17.49
C LYS A 474 40.41 -32.06 -17.11
N LYS A 475 39.29 -31.41 -16.75
CA LYS A 475 38.00 -32.05 -16.45
C LYS A 475 37.58 -32.93 -17.65
N ILE A 476 37.61 -34.25 -17.48
CA ILE A 476 37.21 -35.21 -18.52
C ILE A 476 35.69 -35.16 -18.63
N GLY A 477 35.18 -34.77 -19.79
CA GLY A 477 33.75 -34.72 -20.06
C GLY A 477 33.13 -36.12 -20.04
N ARG A 478 31.88 -36.26 -19.57
CA ARG A 478 31.18 -37.55 -19.51
C ARG A 478 31.13 -38.29 -20.86
N ASN A 479 31.22 -37.56 -21.97
CA ASN A 479 31.22 -38.10 -23.33
C ASN A 479 32.61 -38.28 -23.96
N ASP A 480 33.69 -37.86 -23.30
CA ASP A 480 35.07 -37.97 -23.81
C ASP A 480 35.58 -39.43 -23.81
N PRO A 481 36.59 -39.75 -24.63
CA PRO A 481 37.27 -41.04 -24.58
C PRO A 481 37.80 -41.32 -23.16
N CYS A 482 37.51 -42.52 -22.65
CA CYS A 482 37.94 -42.91 -21.32
C CYS A 482 39.48 -43.04 -21.27
N PRO A 483 40.16 -42.41 -20.29
CA PRO A 483 41.63 -42.38 -20.23
C PRO A 483 42.26 -43.75 -19.94
N CYS A 484 41.46 -44.77 -19.57
CA CYS A 484 41.93 -46.13 -19.36
C CYS A 484 42.24 -46.91 -20.66
N GLY A 485 42.13 -46.27 -21.83
CA GLY A 485 42.45 -46.89 -23.12
C GLY A 485 41.41 -47.89 -23.64
N SER A 486 40.21 -47.95 -23.05
CA SER A 486 39.17 -48.93 -23.43
C SER A 486 38.44 -48.63 -24.74
N GLY A 487 38.68 -47.46 -25.34
CA GLY A 487 37.95 -46.96 -26.52
C GLY A 487 36.49 -46.57 -26.26
N LYS A 488 35.99 -46.65 -25.02
CA LYS A 488 34.61 -46.29 -24.64
C LYS A 488 34.54 -44.86 -24.10
N LYS A 489 33.35 -44.23 -24.15
CA LYS A 489 33.10 -42.93 -23.48
C LYS A 489 33.24 -43.06 -21.96
N TYR A 490 33.75 -42.03 -21.28
CA TYR A 490 34.03 -42.04 -19.84
C TYR A 490 32.83 -42.52 -18.99
N LYS A 491 31.62 -42.01 -19.23
CA LYS A 491 30.38 -42.44 -18.55
C LYS A 491 29.99 -43.91 -18.72
N LYS A 492 30.53 -44.61 -19.72
CA LYS A 492 30.27 -46.03 -19.98
C LYS A 492 31.42 -46.94 -19.54
N CYS A 493 32.44 -46.37 -18.89
CA CYS A 493 33.63 -47.09 -18.43
C CYS A 493 33.98 -46.70 -16.99
N CYS A 494 34.93 -45.78 -16.78
CA CYS A 494 35.41 -45.40 -15.45
C CYS A 494 34.52 -44.38 -14.72
N GLY A 495 33.55 -43.77 -15.40
CA GLY A 495 32.59 -42.83 -14.81
C GLY A 495 31.22 -43.46 -14.54
N LYS A 496 31.20 -44.74 -14.14
CA LYS A 496 30.01 -45.45 -13.67
C LYS A 496 29.89 -45.37 -12.16
#